data_AF-A0A9X1D7R5-F1
#
_entry.id   AF-A0A9X1D7R5-F1
#
_cell.length_a   1.000
_cell.length_b   1.000
_cell.length_c   1.000
_cell.angle_alpha   90.00
_cell.angle_beta   90.00
_cell.angle_gamma   90.00
#
_symmetry.space_group_name_H-M   'P 1'
#
loop_
_entity.id
_entity.type
_entity.pdbx_description
1 polymer ?
#
loop_
_entity_poly.entity_id
_entity_poly.type
_entity_poly.pdbx_seq_one_letter_code
_entity_poly.pdbx_strand_id
1 'polypeptide(L)'
;MTARTPHKRERLDVAPAALLARLPAIGRVMINSERLGATHERIGTVDQVRIEDGWLVCQGTEHNSRIELAAIATVIVDRTSVMREKSYPRIELRGVDGESIANVTGFEGLEPFDALLGEFPQGAPLPLEDRPSANAGDRKELDADDAGLEPFAAAERSGGRVRIEFSRPSFWQAWEGDMPAVKPVMGYVNVMQPDFHLHLKGGSVSGWRRESGADQLRFVALAIDGAETGLTVTGAPASFG
;
A
#
# COMPACT_ATOMS: atom_id res chain seq x y z
N MET A 1 8.78 -27.74 -19.68
CA MET A 1 7.54 -27.08 -19.19
C MET A 1 6.77 -26.62 -20.42
N THR A 2 5.47 -26.90 -20.49
CA THR A 2 4.59 -26.32 -21.52
C THR A 2 4.57 -24.80 -21.38
N ALA A 3 4.59 -24.08 -22.50
CA ALA A 3 4.49 -22.61 -22.48
C ALA A 3 3.19 -22.18 -21.79
N ARG A 4 3.26 -21.23 -20.85
CA ARG A 4 2.07 -20.64 -20.23
C ARG A 4 1.26 -19.89 -21.29
N THR A 5 -0.06 -19.90 -21.12
CA THR A 5 -0.97 -19.03 -21.88
C THR A 5 -1.57 -18.03 -20.89
N PRO A 6 -1.04 -16.79 -20.78
CA PRO A 6 -1.48 -15.86 -19.77
C PRO A 6 -2.99 -15.60 -19.84
N HIS A 7 -3.69 -15.77 -18.72
CA HIS A 7 -5.06 -15.31 -18.58
C HIS A 7 -5.08 -13.83 -18.19
N LYS A 8 -6.10 -13.08 -18.62
CA LYS A 8 -6.29 -11.69 -18.15
C LYS A 8 -6.40 -11.61 -16.63
N ARG A 9 -7.01 -12.62 -16.03
CA ARG A 9 -7.10 -12.80 -14.59
C ARG A 9 -7.00 -14.29 -14.25
N GLU A 10 -6.16 -14.65 -13.28
CA GLU A 10 -5.99 -16.04 -12.86
C GLU A 10 -5.74 -16.18 -11.36
N ARG A 11 -6.28 -17.24 -10.76
CA ARG A 11 -5.90 -17.70 -9.43
C ARG A 11 -4.70 -18.63 -9.55
N LEU A 12 -3.62 -18.32 -8.84
CA LEU A 12 -2.45 -19.17 -8.79
C LEU A 12 -2.56 -20.16 -7.64
N ASP A 13 -2.28 -21.44 -7.92
CA ASP A 13 -2.10 -22.46 -6.90
C ASP A 13 -0.61 -22.60 -6.58
N VAL A 14 -0.09 -21.60 -5.84
CA VAL A 14 1.32 -21.48 -5.49
C VAL A 14 1.45 -21.10 -4.03
N ALA A 15 2.53 -21.55 -3.39
CA ALA A 15 2.89 -21.04 -2.07
C ALA A 15 3.20 -19.54 -2.18
N PRO A 16 2.52 -18.65 -1.43
CA PRO A 16 2.74 -17.21 -1.52
C PRO A 16 4.20 -16.82 -1.31
N ALA A 17 4.87 -17.48 -0.36
CA ALA A 17 6.30 -17.31 -0.08
C ALA A 17 7.18 -17.52 -1.32
N ALA A 18 6.90 -18.54 -2.13
CA ALA A 18 7.71 -18.87 -3.31
C ALA A 18 7.57 -17.80 -4.40
N LEU A 19 6.34 -17.31 -4.62
CA LEU A 19 6.07 -16.25 -5.59
C LEU A 19 6.66 -14.91 -5.11
N LEU A 20 6.39 -14.53 -3.87
CA LEU A 20 6.76 -13.23 -3.34
C LEU A 20 8.28 -13.10 -3.08
N ALA A 21 9.00 -14.22 -2.90
CA ALA A 21 10.47 -14.21 -2.88
C ALA A 21 11.10 -13.74 -4.21
N ARG A 22 10.33 -13.69 -5.31
CA ARG A 22 10.78 -13.27 -6.64
C ARG A 22 10.54 -11.78 -6.94
N LEU A 23 9.91 -11.03 -6.02
CA LEU A 23 9.64 -9.61 -6.24
C LEU A 23 10.85 -8.76 -6.69
N PRO A 24 12.09 -9.00 -6.19
CA PRO A 24 13.26 -8.24 -6.64
C PRO A 24 13.54 -8.34 -8.16
N ALA A 25 13.04 -9.38 -8.83
CA ALA A 25 13.26 -9.61 -10.27
C ALA A 25 12.25 -8.87 -11.18
N ILE A 26 11.18 -8.28 -10.63
CA ILE A 26 10.12 -7.62 -11.42
C ILE A 26 10.52 -6.21 -11.90
N GLY A 27 11.53 -5.62 -11.26
CA GLY A 27 11.87 -4.20 -11.39
C GLY A 27 11.11 -3.36 -10.37
N ARG A 28 10.59 -2.21 -10.79
CA ARG A 28 9.81 -1.36 -9.87
C ARG A 28 8.42 -1.94 -9.64
N VAL A 29 8.04 -2.00 -8.37
CA VAL A 29 6.72 -2.43 -7.92
C VAL A 29 6.13 -1.41 -6.95
N MET A 30 4.81 -1.40 -6.85
CA MET A 30 4.08 -0.75 -5.77
C MET A 30 3.48 -1.80 -4.86
N ILE A 31 3.81 -1.75 -3.57
CA ILE A 31 3.14 -2.52 -2.53
C ILE A 31 2.18 -1.58 -1.83
N ASN A 32 0.89 -1.91 -1.88
CA ASN A 32 -0.14 -1.13 -1.21
C ASN A 32 -1.09 -1.98 -0.36
N SER A 33 -1.68 -1.31 0.62
CA SER A 33 -2.78 -1.81 1.42
C SER A 33 -3.66 -0.63 1.82
N GLU A 34 -4.92 -0.92 2.12
CA GLU A 34 -5.91 0.07 2.52
C GLU A 34 -6.76 -0.41 3.69
N ARG A 35 -7.16 0.53 4.55
CA ARG A 35 -8.06 0.28 5.67
C ARG A 35 -8.63 1.59 6.16
N LEU A 36 -9.95 1.61 6.40
CA LEU A 36 -10.65 2.71 7.06
C LEU A 36 -10.32 4.09 6.46
N GLY A 37 -10.28 4.18 5.12
CA GLY A 37 -10.06 5.43 4.39
C GLY A 37 -8.60 5.83 4.18
N ALA A 38 -7.64 5.09 4.72
CA ALA A 38 -6.22 5.28 4.44
C ALA A 38 -5.72 4.22 3.44
N THR A 39 -5.09 4.67 2.36
CA THR A 39 -4.35 3.83 1.40
C THR A 39 -2.88 4.23 1.47
N HIS A 40 -2.01 3.26 1.76
CA HIS A 40 -0.58 3.46 1.95
C HIS A 40 0.21 2.68 0.89
N GLU A 41 0.99 3.39 0.07
CA GLU A 41 1.68 2.83 -1.10
C GLU A 41 3.19 3.10 -1.01
N ARG A 42 4.00 2.05 -1.13
CA ARG A 42 5.46 2.15 -1.33
C ARG A 42 5.78 1.73 -2.75
N ILE A 43 6.55 2.54 -3.47
CA ILE A 43 6.80 2.42 -4.90
C ILE A 43 8.31 2.40 -5.13
N GLY A 44 8.78 1.41 -5.88
CA GLY A 44 10.21 1.27 -6.13
C GLY A 44 10.65 -0.16 -6.30
N THR A 45 11.96 -0.35 -6.35
CA THR A 45 12.63 -1.64 -6.35
C THR A 45 12.64 -2.26 -4.96
N VAL A 46 12.28 -3.55 -4.87
CA VAL A 46 12.46 -4.32 -3.64
C VAL A 46 13.88 -4.91 -3.67
N ASP A 47 14.77 -4.38 -2.84
CA ASP A 47 16.17 -4.81 -2.80
C ASP A 47 16.29 -6.24 -2.27
N GLN A 48 15.49 -6.57 -1.25
CA GLN A 48 15.53 -7.87 -0.61
C GLN A 48 14.16 -8.32 -0.12
N VAL A 49 13.91 -9.62 -0.25
CA VAL A 49 12.79 -10.32 0.39
C VAL A 49 13.34 -11.39 1.33
N ARG A 50 12.84 -11.42 2.57
CA ARG A 50 13.16 -12.43 3.59
C ARG A 50 11.87 -13.04 4.13
N ILE A 51 12.00 -14.20 4.76
CA ILE A 51 10.91 -14.81 5.53
C ILE A 51 11.39 -14.89 6.98
N GLU A 52 10.69 -14.22 7.88
CA GLU A 52 11.04 -14.10 9.30
C GLU A 52 9.78 -14.35 10.13
N ASP A 53 9.78 -15.38 10.98
CA ASP A 53 8.68 -15.71 11.89
C ASP A 53 7.29 -15.82 11.22
N GLY A 54 7.23 -16.35 9.99
CA GLY A 54 5.98 -16.47 9.22
C GLY A 54 5.56 -15.21 8.46
N TRP A 55 6.38 -14.15 8.52
CA TRP A 55 6.18 -12.92 7.77
C TRP A 55 7.12 -12.87 6.57
N LEU A 56 6.58 -12.49 5.42
CA LEU A 56 7.36 -11.96 4.31
C LEU A 56 7.82 -10.56 4.70
N VAL A 57 9.12 -10.28 4.60
CA VAL A 57 9.72 -8.98 4.90
C VAL A 57 10.36 -8.44 3.62
N CYS A 58 9.80 -7.36 3.09
CA CYS A 58 10.31 -6.65 1.92
C CYS A 58 11.12 -5.44 2.40
N GLN A 59 12.39 -5.38 2.00
CA GLN A 59 13.34 -4.35 2.41
C GLN A 59 14.00 -3.70 1.20
N GLY A 60 14.39 -2.45 1.39
CA GLY A 60 15.20 -1.69 0.47
C GLY A 60 15.10 -0.21 0.78
N THR A 61 15.75 0.61 -0.02
CA THR A 61 15.65 2.08 0.13
C THR A 61 14.20 2.54 -0.03
N GLU A 62 13.45 1.92 -0.96
CA GLU A 62 12.09 2.32 -1.34
C GLU A 62 11.01 1.44 -0.67
N HIS A 63 11.38 0.35 0.02
CA HIS A 63 10.42 -0.59 0.62
C HIS A 63 10.78 -0.97 2.04
N ASN A 64 9.77 -0.95 2.90
CA ASN A 64 9.84 -1.45 4.28
C ASN A 64 8.45 -1.95 4.65
N SER A 65 8.17 -3.22 4.31
CA SER A 65 6.86 -3.83 4.53
C SER A 65 6.95 -5.26 5.01
N ARG A 66 5.90 -5.70 5.70
CA ARG A 66 5.75 -7.05 6.24
C ARG A 66 4.36 -7.57 5.92
N ILE A 67 4.28 -8.81 5.44
CA ILE A 67 3.02 -9.47 5.08
C ILE A 67 2.99 -10.85 5.73
N GLU A 68 1.97 -11.14 6.53
CA GLU A 68 1.84 -12.44 7.18
C GLU A 68 1.45 -13.51 6.16
N LEU A 69 2.31 -14.51 5.96
CA LEU A 69 2.13 -15.51 4.92
C LEU A 69 0.92 -16.42 5.18
N ALA A 70 0.68 -16.77 6.45
CA ALA A 70 -0.40 -17.66 6.86
C ALA A 70 -1.79 -17.07 6.62
N ALA A 71 -1.90 -15.73 6.54
CA ALA A 71 -3.16 -15.05 6.29
C ALA A 71 -3.56 -15.06 4.80
N ILE A 72 -2.61 -15.31 3.89
CA ILE A 72 -2.86 -15.31 2.45
C ILE A 72 -3.55 -16.62 2.05
N ALA A 73 -4.86 -16.54 1.83
CA ALA A 73 -5.66 -17.68 1.39
C ALA A 73 -5.67 -17.83 -0.14
N THR A 74 -5.64 -16.71 -0.87
CA THR A 74 -5.68 -16.71 -2.33
C THR A 74 -4.69 -15.73 -2.93
N VAL A 75 -3.98 -16.18 -3.97
CA VAL A 75 -3.14 -15.33 -4.82
C VAL A 75 -3.81 -15.18 -6.18
N ILE A 76 -4.12 -13.94 -6.57
CA ILE A 76 -4.71 -13.62 -7.87
C ILE A 76 -3.72 -12.78 -8.66
N VAL A 77 -3.56 -13.10 -9.94
CA VAL A 77 -2.89 -12.23 -10.91
C VAL A 77 -3.94 -11.54 -11.76
N ASP A 78 -3.83 -10.22 -11.87
CA ASP A 78 -4.68 -9.37 -12.70
C ASP A 78 -3.84 -8.56 -13.69
N ARG A 79 -4.10 -8.75 -14.99
CA ARG A 79 -3.43 -8.08 -16.11
C ARG A 79 -4.32 -7.05 -16.81
N THR A 80 -5.48 -6.75 -16.24
CA THR A 80 -6.50 -5.90 -16.87
C THR A 80 -6.23 -4.41 -16.66
N SER A 81 -5.35 -4.02 -15.73
CA SER A 81 -5.06 -2.62 -15.46
C SER A 81 -4.23 -2.00 -16.58
N VAL A 82 -4.83 -1.05 -17.29
CA VAL A 82 -4.19 -0.23 -18.31
C VAL A 82 -4.50 1.23 -18.01
N MET A 83 -3.47 2.05 -17.91
CA MET A 83 -3.59 3.50 -17.74
C MET A 83 -2.68 4.19 -18.75
N ARG A 84 -3.26 5.06 -19.59
CA ARG A 84 -2.55 5.79 -20.66
C ARG A 84 -1.67 4.84 -21.49
N GLU A 85 -2.28 3.76 -22.00
CA GLU A 85 -1.65 2.72 -22.84
C GLU A 85 -0.60 1.84 -22.14
N LYS A 86 -0.22 2.14 -20.89
CA LYS A 86 0.69 1.32 -20.10
C LYS A 86 -0.07 0.32 -19.23
N SER A 87 0.34 -0.95 -19.28
CA SER A 87 -0.18 -2.00 -18.41
C SER A 87 0.46 -1.99 -17.04
N TYR A 88 -0.34 -2.24 -16.01
CA TYR A 88 0.07 -2.32 -14.61
C TYR A 88 -0.42 -3.64 -14.00
N PRO A 89 0.20 -4.78 -14.35
CA PRO A 89 -0.22 -6.07 -13.81
C PRO A 89 -0.06 -6.11 -12.30
N ARG A 90 -0.94 -6.84 -11.63
CA ARG A 90 -1.06 -6.86 -10.17
C ARG A 90 -1.14 -8.27 -9.63
N ILE A 91 -0.45 -8.52 -8.52
CA ILE A 91 -0.67 -9.66 -7.63
C ILE A 91 -1.56 -9.18 -6.50
N GLU A 92 -2.72 -9.79 -6.32
CA GLU A 92 -3.62 -9.54 -5.19
C GLU A 92 -3.45 -10.66 -4.16
N LEU A 93 -3.17 -10.28 -2.91
CA LEU A 93 -3.04 -11.19 -1.78
C LEU A 93 -4.31 -11.09 -0.96
N ARG A 94 -5.16 -12.11 -1.00
CA ARG A 94 -6.48 -12.09 -0.34
C ARG A 94 -6.55 -13.01 0.87
N GLY A 95 -7.26 -12.56 1.89
CA GLY A 95 -7.57 -13.33 3.09
C GLY A 95 -8.65 -14.39 2.84
N VAL A 96 -8.94 -15.18 3.88
CA VAL A 96 -10.00 -16.21 3.86
C VAL A 96 -11.41 -15.64 3.67
N ASP A 97 -11.59 -14.38 4.05
CA ASP A 97 -12.80 -13.57 3.86
C ASP A 97 -12.94 -13.04 2.42
N GLY A 98 -11.91 -13.22 1.58
CA GLY A 98 -11.85 -12.69 0.22
C GLY A 98 -11.42 -11.23 0.13
N GLU A 99 -11.18 -10.57 1.26
CA GLU A 99 -10.71 -9.19 1.33
C GLU A 99 -9.22 -9.09 0.98
N SER A 100 -8.82 -7.95 0.41
CA SER A 100 -7.42 -7.69 0.07
C SER A 100 -6.60 -7.45 1.35
N ILE A 101 -5.52 -8.21 1.52
CA ILE A 101 -4.49 -7.95 2.53
C ILE A 101 -3.54 -6.88 2.01
N ALA A 102 -3.01 -7.12 0.81
CA ALA A 102 -2.10 -6.23 0.10
C ALA A 102 -2.11 -6.54 -1.39
N ASN A 103 -1.71 -5.56 -2.19
CA ASN A 103 -1.48 -5.75 -3.61
C ASN A 103 -0.05 -5.39 -3.99
N VAL A 104 0.48 -6.10 -4.98
CA VAL A 104 1.77 -5.81 -5.60
C VAL A 104 1.56 -5.50 -7.07
N THR A 105 1.73 -4.24 -7.46
CA THR A 105 1.55 -3.78 -8.83
C THR A 105 2.89 -3.60 -9.52
N GLY A 106 3.12 -4.24 -10.66
CA GLY A 106 4.31 -4.06 -11.48
C GLY A 106 4.26 -2.77 -12.31
N PHE A 107 5.36 -2.02 -12.32
CA PHE A 107 5.45 -0.74 -13.03
C PHE A 107 6.15 -0.85 -14.39
N GLU A 108 6.76 -1.98 -14.70
CA GLU A 108 7.52 -2.20 -15.95
C GLU A 108 6.70 -2.88 -17.05
N GLY A 109 5.38 -3.03 -16.86
CA GLY A 109 4.49 -3.65 -17.83
C GLY A 109 4.38 -5.18 -17.69
N LEU A 110 3.80 -5.82 -18.72
CA LEU A 110 3.47 -7.25 -18.68
C LEU A 110 4.70 -8.15 -18.84
N GLU A 111 5.68 -7.77 -19.65
CA GLU A 111 6.81 -8.65 -20.00
C GLU A 111 7.62 -9.14 -18.77
N PRO A 112 8.20 -8.28 -17.91
CA PRO A 112 8.94 -8.74 -16.74
C PRO A 112 8.05 -9.47 -15.73
N PHE A 113 6.78 -9.08 -15.66
CA PHE A 113 5.81 -9.70 -14.77
C PHE A 113 5.45 -11.12 -15.21
N ASP A 114 5.24 -11.34 -16.50
CA ASP A 114 4.94 -12.65 -17.08
C ASP A 114 6.17 -13.54 -17.15
N ALA A 115 7.37 -12.97 -17.31
CA ALA A 115 8.62 -13.72 -17.21
C ALA A 115 8.76 -14.41 -15.84
N LEU A 116 8.49 -13.68 -14.74
CA LEU A 116 8.47 -14.25 -13.40
C LEU A 116 7.38 -15.31 -13.24
N LEU A 117 6.17 -15.05 -13.73
CA LEU A 117 5.07 -16.01 -13.63
C LEU A 117 5.31 -17.27 -14.47
N GLY A 118 6.15 -17.19 -15.50
CA GLY A 118 6.66 -18.31 -16.28
C GLY A 118 7.31 -19.42 -15.44
N GLU A 119 7.85 -19.10 -14.27
CA GLU A 119 8.47 -20.06 -13.34
C GLU A 119 7.44 -20.92 -12.59
N PHE A 120 6.16 -20.54 -12.59
CA PHE A 120 5.11 -21.16 -11.81
C PHE A 120 4.09 -21.91 -12.69
N PRO A 121 3.33 -22.88 -12.13
CA PRO A 121 2.22 -23.52 -12.83
C PRO A 121 1.18 -22.51 -13.32
N GLN A 122 0.56 -22.82 -14.46
CA GLN A 122 -0.58 -22.05 -14.99
C GLN A 122 -1.71 -21.96 -13.94
N GLY A 123 -2.25 -20.75 -13.74
CA GLY A 123 -3.36 -20.55 -12.83
C GLY A 123 -4.71 -20.95 -13.42
N ALA A 124 -5.71 -21.06 -12.56
CA ALA A 124 -7.10 -21.22 -13.00
C ALA A 124 -7.64 -19.85 -13.46
N PRO A 125 -8.27 -19.75 -14.65
CA PRO A 125 -8.83 -18.50 -15.13
C PRO A 125 -9.94 -18.01 -14.18
N LEU A 126 -10.01 -16.69 -13.98
CA LEU A 126 -11.08 -16.05 -13.24
C LEU A 126 -11.89 -15.12 -14.16
N PRO A 127 -13.18 -14.89 -13.86
CA PRO A 127 -13.96 -13.83 -14.51
C PRO A 127 -13.28 -12.47 -14.38
N LEU A 128 -13.52 -11.61 -15.36
CA LEU A 128 -13.16 -10.20 -15.24
C LEU A 128 -14.07 -9.57 -14.20
N GLU A 129 -13.50 -8.79 -13.28
CA GLU A 129 -14.29 -7.96 -12.39
C GLU A 129 -14.70 -6.69 -13.13
N ASP A 130 -15.97 -6.32 -13.03
CA ASP A 130 -16.42 -5.01 -13.42
C ASP A 130 -15.75 -4.00 -12.51
N ARG A 131 -14.83 -3.20 -13.05
CA ARG A 131 -14.25 -2.10 -12.31
C ARG A 131 -15.38 -1.09 -12.10
N PRO A 132 -15.77 -0.75 -10.85
CA PRO A 132 -16.71 0.34 -10.65
C PRO A 132 -16.13 1.54 -11.38
N SER A 133 -16.89 2.15 -12.29
CA SER A 133 -16.52 3.46 -12.80
C SER A 133 -16.35 4.32 -11.56
N ALA A 134 -15.17 4.90 -11.34
CA ALA A 134 -14.99 5.89 -10.30
C ALA A 134 -16.02 6.98 -10.58
N ASN A 135 -17.15 6.95 -9.88
CA ASN A 135 -18.23 7.89 -10.09
C ASN A 135 -17.63 9.26 -9.80
N ALA A 136 -17.41 10.03 -10.87
CA ALA A 136 -16.85 11.37 -10.79
C ALA A 136 -17.79 12.36 -10.06
N GLY A 137 -19.00 11.90 -9.67
CA GLY A 137 -20.09 12.70 -9.13
C GLY A 137 -19.99 13.11 -7.66
N ASP A 138 -19.19 12.44 -6.82
CA ASP A 138 -19.12 12.75 -5.37
C ASP A 138 -17.70 13.10 -4.91
N ARG A 139 -16.95 13.83 -5.75
CA ARG A 139 -15.64 14.39 -5.34
C ARG A 139 -15.89 15.66 -4.54
N LYS A 140 -16.34 15.51 -3.30
CA LYS A 140 -16.38 16.61 -2.34
C LYS A 140 -14.95 17.14 -2.17
N GLU A 141 -14.79 18.47 -2.20
CA GLU A 141 -13.52 19.07 -1.78
C GLU A 141 -13.23 18.66 -0.33
N LEU A 142 -11.94 18.56 0.01
CA LEU A 142 -11.55 18.29 1.39
C LEU A 142 -11.88 19.53 2.23
N ASP A 143 -12.52 19.33 3.37
CA ASP A 143 -12.78 20.42 4.31
C ASP A 143 -11.42 20.95 4.85
N ALA A 144 -11.24 22.27 4.91
CA ALA A 144 -9.95 22.87 5.26
C ALA A 144 -9.51 22.59 6.71
N ASP A 145 -10.46 22.22 7.56
CA ASP A 145 -10.32 21.84 8.96
C ASP A 145 -10.46 20.33 9.18
N ASP A 146 -10.35 19.52 8.12
CA ASP A 146 -10.39 18.05 8.23
C ASP A 146 -9.36 17.55 9.24
N ALA A 147 -9.82 16.77 10.23
CA ALA A 147 -8.97 16.27 11.31
C ALA A 147 -7.81 15.41 10.80
N GLY A 148 -7.94 14.79 9.62
CA GLY A 148 -6.88 14.03 8.97
C GLY A 148 -5.66 14.88 8.60
N LEU A 149 -5.76 16.21 8.52
CA LEU A 149 -4.65 17.10 8.16
C LEU A 149 -3.65 17.35 9.30
N GLU A 150 -4.07 17.22 10.56
CA GLU A 150 -3.38 17.82 11.71
C GLU A 150 -1.87 17.49 11.80
N PRO A 151 -1.43 16.21 11.92
CA PRO A 151 -0.01 15.90 12.06
C PRO A 151 0.79 16.18 10.78
N PHE A 152 0.16 16.07 9.61
CA PHE A 152 0.83 16.30 8.32
C PHE A 152 1.09 17.79 8.10
N ALA A 153 0.09 18.65 8.37
CA ALA A 153 0.25 20.09 8.29
C ALA A 153 1.24 20.63 9.32
N ALA A 154 1.27 20.04 10.53
CA ALA A 154 2.28 20.36 11.54
C ALA A 154 3.69 20.00 11.05
N ALA A 155 3.87 18.80 10.52
CA ALA A 155 5.17 18.36 10.01
C ALA A 155 5.64 19.13 8.77
N GLU A 156 4.73 19.48 7.86
CA GLU A 156 5.01 20.27 6.67
C GLU A 156 5.51 21.66 7.03
N ARG A 157 4.84 22.35 7.98
CA ARG A 157 5.25 23.69 8.44
C ARG A 157 6.66 23.69 9.03
N SER A 158 7.02 22.63 9.72
CA SER A 158 8.33 22.50 10.36
C SER A 158 9.42 21.93 9.42
N GLY A 159 9.04 21.43 8.23
CA GLY A 159 9.94 20.67 7.37
C GLY A 159 10.49 19.42 8.06
N GLY A 160 9.72 18.86 9.00
CA GLY A 160 10.18 17.83 9.92
C GLY A 160 10.38 16.48 9.26
N ARG A 161 11.40 15.74 9.70
CA ARG A 161 11.53 14.32 9.37
C ARG A 161 10.50 13.52 10.16
N VAL A 162 9.72 12.70 9.47
CA VAL A 162 8.69 11.85 10.05
C VAL A 162 8.79 10.42 9.56
N ARG A 163 8.15 9.53 10.30
CA ARG A 163 7.84 8.17 9.92
C ARG A 163 6.33 8.00 9.84
N ILE A 164 5.83 7.59 8.67
CA ILE A 164 4.42 7.28 8.45
C ILE A 164 4.29 5.77 8.37
N GLU A 165 3.49 5.19 9.25
CA GLU A 165 3.28 3.74 9.34
C GLU A 165 1.82 3.40 9.09
N PHE A 166 1.60 2.30 8.40
CA PHE A 166 0.28 1.73 8.20
C PHE A 166 0.31 0.27 8.66
N SER A 167 -0.61 -0.05 9.57
CA SER A 167 -0.73 -1.39 10.16
C SER A 167 -2.17 -1.86 10.13
N ARG A 168 -2.37 -3.12 9.74
CA ARG A 168 -3.64 -3.84 9.87
C ARG A 168 -3.32 -5.30 10.21
N PRO A 169 -4.30 -6.11 10.60
CA PRO A 169 -4.07 -7.55 10.72
C PRO A 169 -3.37 -8.09 9.47
N SER A 170 -2.28 -8.83 9.67
CA SER A 170 -1.51 -9.51 8.62
C SER A 170 -0.74 -8.61 7.64
N PHE A 171 -0.67 -7.29 7.86
CA PHE A 171 0.10 -6.37 7.03
C PHE A 171 0.63 -5.17 7.80
N TRP A 172 1.88 -4.80 7.52
CA TRP A 172 2.49 -3.58 8.02
C TRP A 172 3.39 -2.97 6.96
N GLN A 173 3.44 -1.64 6.88
CA GLN A 173 4.33 -0.92 5.97
C GLN A 173 4.68 0.45 6.53
N ALA A 174 5.87 0.95 6.20
CA ALA A 174 6.31 2.26 6.63
C ALA A 174 7.06 3.03 5.55
N TRP A 175 6.95 4.34 5.63
CA TRP A 175 7.81 5.32 4.98
C TRP A 175 8.47 6.20 6.02
N GLU A 176 9.69 6.67 5.73
CA GLU A 176 10.38 7.66 6.53
C GLU A 176 11.07 8.68 5.63
N GLY A 177 10.96 9.96 5.96
CA GLY A 177 11.59 11.03 5.22
C GLY A 177 11.18 12.40 5.73
N ASP A 178 11.71 13.43 5.07
CA ASP A 178 11.32 14.82 5.33
C ASP A 178 9.91 15.04 4.76
N MET A 179 9.03 15.65 5.55
CA MET A 179 7.64 15.86 5.18
C MET A 179 7.55 16.72 3.90
N PRO A 180 7.01 16.20 2.78
CA PRO A 180 6.78 17.01 1.58
C PRO A 180 5.56 17.92 1.76
N ALA A 181 5.29 18.72 0.74
CA ALA A 181 4.05 19.50 0.70
C ALA A 181 2.82 18.57 0.73
N VAL A 182 1.85 18.90 1.60
CA VAL A 182 0.59 18.15 1.73
C VAL A 182 -0.39 18.67 0.70
N LYS A 183 -0.97 17.77 -0.10
CA LYS A 183 -1.86 18.13 -1.23
C LYS A 183 -3.29 17.70 -0.95
N PRO A 184 -4.17 18.60 -0.49
CA PRO A 184 -5.60 18.32 -0.37
C PRO A 184 -6.24 18.35 -1.77
N VAL A 185 -6.50 17.19 -2.37
CA VAL A 185 -7.06 17.10 -3.73
C VAL A 185 -8.07 15.96 -3.79
N MET A 186 -9.19 16.18 -4.49
CA MET A 186 -10.24 15.19 -4.73
C MET A 186 -10.89 14.62 -3.45
N GLY A 187 -10.89 15.38 -2.35
CA GLY A 187 -11.43 14.92 -1.07
C GLY A 187 -10.47 14.01 -0.28
N TYR A 188 -9.16 14.05 -0.57
CA TYR A 188 -8.13 13.31 0.15
C TYR A 188 -7.05 14.26 0.67
N VAL A 189 -6.52 13.96 1.86
CA VAL A 189 -5.20 14.40 2.30
C VAL A 189 -4.17 13.51 1.58
N ASN A 190 -3.30 14.12 0.78
CA ASN A 190 -2.28 13.37 0.03
C ASN A 190 -0.87 13.78 0.45
N VAL A 191 -0.02 12.79 0.71
CA VAL A 191 1.42 12.94 0.85
C VAL A 191 2.05 12.14 -0.28
N MET A 192 2.81 12.80 -1.17
CA MET A 192 3.32 12.16 -2.38
C MET A 192 4.80 12.46 -2.59
N GLN A 193 5.57 11.39 -2.70
CA GLN A 193 6.98 11.35 -3.09
C GLN A 193 7.16 10.29 -4.20
N PRO A 194 8.29 10.29 -4.94
CA PRO A 194 8.54 9.31 -6.00
C PRO A 194 8.43 7.84 -5.56
N ASP A 195 8.68 7.57 -4.27
CA ASP A 195 8.67 6.24 -3.67
C ASP A 195 7.50 6.00 -2.68
N PHE A 196 6.68 7.01 -2.40
CA PHE A 196 5.65 6.94 -1.37
C PHE A 196 4.40 7.73 -1.74
N HIS A 197 3.24 7.09 -1.65
CA HIS A 197 1.97 7.79 -1.62
C HIS A 197 1.16 7.42 -0.38
N LEU A 198 0.59 8.43 0.26
CA LEU A 198 -0.53 8.29 1.18
C LEU A 198 -1.74 8.97 0.55
N HIS A 199 -2.85 8.25 0.52
CA HIS A 199 -4.17 8.80 0.27
C HIS A 199 -5.03 8.59 1.51
N LEU A 200 -5.40 9.68 2.19
CA LEU A 200 -6.27 9.63 3.35
C LEU A 200 -7.59 10.34 3.03
N LYS A 201 -8.67 9.56 2.94
CA LYS A 201 -10.00 10.06 2.59
C LYS A 201 -10.49 11.07 3.63
N GLY A 202 -10.99 12.21 3.19
CA GLY A 202 -11.60 13.21 4.06
C GLY A 202 -12.72 12.62 4.93
N GLY A 203 -12.77 13.04 6.19
CA GLY A 203 -13.71 12.55 7.20
C GLY A 203 -13.49 11.11 7.66
N SER A 204 -12.46 10.40 7.17
CA SER A 204 -12.13 9.05 7.66
C SER A 204 -11.45 9.05 9.02
N VAL A 205 -10.77 10.15 9.36
CA VAL A 205 -10.15 10.39 10.66
C VAL A 205 -10.99 11.40 11.41
N SER A 206 -11.41 11.05 12.62
CA SER A 206 -12.14 11.93 13.53
C SER A 206 -11.22 12.73 14.44
N GLY A 207 -9.99 12.24 14.62
CA GLY A 207 -8.96 12.89 15.42
C GLY A 207 -7.72 12.00 15.59
N TRP A 208 -6.76 12.51 16.34
CA TRP A 208 -5.50 11.81 16.61
C TRP A 208 -5.32 11.61 18.10
N ARG A 209 -5.00 10.37 18.51
CA ARG A 209 -4.47 10.14 19.85
C ARG A 209 -2.99 10.50 19.84
N ARG A 210 -2.63 11.55 20.58
CA ARG A 210 -1.25 11.97 20.76
C ARG A 210 -0.60 11.23 21.92
N GLU A 211 0.53 10.61 21.65
CA GLU A 211 1.34 9.86 22.60
C GLU A 211 2.72 10.52 22.65
N SER A 212 3.08 11.07 23.82
CA SER A 212 4.36 11.76 24.03
C SER A 212 5.36 10.82 24.71
N GLY A 213 6.49 10.56 24.05
CA GLY A 213 7.69 9.94 24.62
C GLY A 213 8.76 10.99 24.91
N ALA A 214 9.89 10.55 25.50
CA ALA A 214 11.01 11.42 25.85
C ALA A 214 11.60 12.15 24.61
N ASP A 215 11.75 11.42 23.49
CA ASP A 215 12.39 11.94 22.27
C ASP A 215 11.49 11.85 21.03
N GLN A 216 10.24 11.40 21.18
CA GLN A 216 9.33 11.18 20.06
C GLN A 216 7.90 11.60 20.40
N LEU A 217 7.22 12.19 19.41
CA LEU A 217 5.78 12.34 19.38
C LEU A 217 5.22 11.31 18.40
N ARG A 218 4.17 10.62 18.83
CA ARG A 218 3.43 9.65 18.02
C ARG A 218 1.97 10.08 17.95
N PHE A 219 1.42 10.10 16.75
CA PHE A 219 0.03 10.40 16.45
C PHE A 219 -0.63 9.15 15.88
N VAL A 220 -1.65 8.63 16.56
CA VAL A 220 -2.45 7.48 16.12
C VAL A 220 -3.77 7.98 15.58
N ALA A 221 -4.08 7.69 14.31
CA ALA A 221 -5.33 8.10 13.69
C ALA A 221 -6.51 7.29 14.25
N LEU A 222 -7.58 8.00 14.62
CA LEU A 222 -8.83 7.42 15.11
C LEU A 222 -9.94 7.61 14.08
N ALA A 223 -10.73 6.57 13.84
CA ALA A 223 -11.94 6.60 13.04
C ALA A 223 -13.10 7.27 13.80
N ILE A 224 -14.25 7.45 13.14
CA ILE A 224 -15.43 8.10 13.73
C ILE A 224 -15.98 7.37 14.98
N ASP A 225 -15.81 6.06 15.03
CA ASP A 225 -16.20 5.21 16.17
C ASP A 225 -15.12 5.16 17.28
N GLY A 226 -14.01 5.88 17.09
CA GLY A 226 -12.86 5.90 17.99
C GLY A 226 -11.88 4.72 17.81
N ALA A 227 -12.13 3.80 16.87
CA ALA A 227 -11.20 2.72 16.58
C ALA A 227 -9.94 3.23 15.88
N GLU A 228 -8.80 2.56 16.11
CA GLU A 228 -7.56 2.88 15.40
C GLU A 228 -7.66 2.47 13.94
N THR A 229 -7.37 3.42 13.04
CA THR A 229 -7.39 3.16 11.60
C THR A 229 -6.26 2.23 11.18
N GLY A 230 -5.17 2.25 11.94
CA GLY A 230 -3.90 1.61 11.61
C GLY A 230 -2.83 2.58 11.11
N LEU A 231 -3.20 3.83 10.81
CA LEU A 231 -2.29 4.88 10.40
C LEU A 231 -1.65 5.56 11.61
N THR A 232 -0.32 5.68 11.59
CA THR A 232 0.47 6.36 12.61
C THR A 232 1.44 7.33 11.96
N VAL A 233 1.64 8.50 12.57
CA VAL A 233 2.70 9.45 12.22
C VAL A 233 3.59 9.65 13.44
N THR A 234 4.90 9.45 13.29
CA THR A 234 5.87 9.56 14.38
C THR A 234 7.04 10.45 13.97
N GLY A 235 7.61 11.18 14.91
CA GLY A 235 8.80 12.02 14.68
C GLY A 235 9.31 12.65 15.97
N ALA A 236 10.43 13.36 15.91
CA ALA A 236 10.88 14.16 17.06
C ALA A 236 9.86 15.27 17.37
N PRO A 237 9.75 15.77 18.62
CA PRO A 237 8.88 16.90 18.92
C PRO A 237 9.10 18.10 17.99
N ALA A 238 10.36 18.43 17.68
CA ALA A 238 10.72 19.50 16.75
C ALA A 238 10.23 19.27 15.31
N SER A 239 9.94 18.02 14.92
CA SER A 239 9.36 17.72 13.61
C SER A 239 7.92 18.22 13.47
N PHE A 240 7.23 18.60 14.55
CA PHE A 240 5.81 19.00 14.52
C PHE A 240 5.56 20.43 15.04
N GLY A 241 6.60 21.15 15.46
CA GLY A 241 6.50 22.49 16.06
C GLY A 241 6.45 22.45 17.58
#